data_AF-A0A5N6WN40-F1
#
_entry.id   AF-A0A5N6WN40-F1
#
_cell.length_a   1.000
_cell.length_b   1.000
_cell.length_c   1.000
_cell.angle_alpha   90.00
_cell.angle_beta   90.00
_cell.angle_gamma   90.00
#
_symmetry.space_group_name_H-M   'P 1'
#
loop_
_entity.id
_entity.type
_entity.pdbx_description
1 polymer ?
#
loop_
_entity_poly.entity_id
_entity_poly.type
_entity_poly.pdbx_seq_one_letter_code
_entity_poly.pdbx_strand_id
1 'polypeptide(L)'
;MKFLIALPLLSVAYAQGTAAGADSGQVPLTDPDPLGDQEYQKVCLSPTDTEVEIAPGTFAQYYCNRQPQHWNDKVADAQSIEDCALACTDIETCKGTFWKSKDGTCWWSDQDFLVESDGETSPCTVVPGSVYMTVRKDQPDRCSVFLAECLGKVQTLENDIETWREKDADSAKKINDLTRTNTDLTKQRNTLQDELSQASST
;
A
#
# COMPACT_ATOMS: atom_id res chain seq x y z
N MET A 1 -58.14 -0.68 -51.33
CA MET A 1 -57.99 0.78 -51.49
C MET A 1 -56.53 1.06 -51.78
N LYS A 2 -56.24 1.64 -52.95
CA LYS A 2 -54.90 1.98 -53.45
C LYS A 2 -54.74 3.49 -53.25
N PHE A 3 -53.77 3.93 -52.46
CA PHE A 3 -53.37 5.34 -52.45
C PHE A 3 -51.87 5.44 -52.69
N LEU A 4 -51.58 6.10 -53.81
CA LEU A 4 -50.27 6.41 -54.36
C LEU A 4 -49.61 7.51 -53.53
N ILE A 5 -48.33 7.31 -53.21
CA ILE A 5 -47.45 8.32 -52.63
C ILE A 5 -46.98 9.22 -53.76
N ALA A 6 -47.24 10.52 -53.65
CA ALA A 6 -46.70 11.55 -54.54
C ALA A 6 -45.73 12.45 -53.75
N LEU A 7 -44.47 12.44 -54.17
CA LEU A 7 -43.44 13.43 -53.82
C LEU A 7 -43.75 14.77 -54.48
N PRO A 8 -43.29 15.88 -53.87
CA PRO A 8 -42.76 16.98 -54.66
C PRO A 8 -41.28 17.21 -54.35
N LEU A 9 -40.48 17.08 -55.41
CA LEU A 9 -39.19 17.72 -55.59
C LEU A 9 -39.38 19.24 -55.59
N LEU A 10 -38.63 19.97 -54.77
CA LEU A 10 -38.33 21.37 -55.02
C LEU A 10 -36.87 21.66 -54.68
N SER A 11 -36.19 22.17 -55.69
CA SER A 11 -34.77 22.46 -55.75
C SER A 11 -34.49 23.95 -55.51
N VAL A 12 -33.28 24.21 -55.02
CA VAL A 12 -32.45 25.42 -55.15
C VAL A 12 -32.88 26.70 -54.40
N ALA A 13 -32.01 27.13 -53.48
CA ALA A 13 -31.49 28.50 -53.47
C ALA A 13 -30.16 28.55 -52.68
N TYR A 14 -29.07 28.78 -53.39
CA TYR A 14 -27.82 29.26 -52.82
C TYR A 14 -28.05 30.70 -52.34
N ALA A 15 -27.68 30.99 -51.10
CA ALA A 15 -27.49 32.36 -50.63
C ALA A 15 -26.08 32.44 -50.03
N GLN A 16 -25.15 32.98 -50.82
CA GLN A 16 -23.91 33.53 -50.32
C GLN A 16 -24.24 34.86 -49.63
N GLY A 17 -24.04 34.92 -48.33
CA GLY A 17 -24.07 36.14 -47.54
C GLY A 17 -22.78 36.23 -46.72
N THR A 18 -21.72 36.76 -47.34
CA THR A 18 -20.55 37.24 -46.62
C THR A 18 -20.90 38.55 -45.94
N ALA A 19 -20.99 38.55 -44.62
CA ALA A 19 -20.86 39.75 -43.80
C ALA A 19 -19.66 39.53 -42.85
N ALA A 20 -18.70 40.42 -42.99
CA ALA A 20 -17.43 40.40 -42.29
C ALA A 20 -17.58 40.78 -40.80
N GLY A 21 -16.74 40.16 -39.97
CA GLY A 21 -16.16 40.80 -38.79
C GLY A 21 -16.80 40.50 -37.44
N ALA A 22 -16.36 39.41 -36.80
CA ALA A 22 -16.02 39.41 -35.39
C ALA A 22 -15.11 38.21 -35.08
N ASP A 23 -13.87 38.55 -34.77
CA ASP A 23 -12.85 37.72 -34.16
C ASP A 23 -13.38 37.00 -32.91
N SER A 24 -13.36 35.66 -32.95
CA SER A 24 -13.36 34.82 -31.76
C SER A 24 -12.76 33.48 -32.16
N GLY A 25 -11.49 33.32 -31.77
CA GLY A 25 -10.64 32.18 -32.10
C GLY A 25 -11.38 30.85 -31.99
N GLN A 26 -11.52 30.18 -33.13
CA GLN A 26 -11.65 28.73 -33.15
C GLN A 26 -10.35 28.17 -32.56
N VAL A 27 -10.43 27.74 -31.30
CA VAL A 27 -9.47 26.83 -30.70
C VAL A 27 -9.36 25.63 -31.66
N PRO A 28 -8.16 25.27 -32.15
CA PRO A 28 -8.01 24.07 -32.95
C PRO A 28 -8.53 22.89 -32.13
N LEU A 29 -9.33 22.03 -32.77
CA LEU A 29 -9.59 20.69 -32.25
C LEU A 29 -8.21 20.03 -32.14
N THR A 30 -7.62 20.03 -30.95
CA THR A 30 -6.35 19.36 -30.68
C THR A 30 -6.56 17.89 -31.02
N ASP A 31 -5.72 17.38 -31.92
CA ASP A 31 -5.60 15.96 -32.19
C ASP A 31 -5.48 15.21 -30.84
N PRO A 32 -6.12 14.04 -30.68
CA PRO A 32 -6.02 13.26 -29.45
C PRO A 32 -4.54 13.04 -29.11
N ASP A 33 -4.21 13.20 -27.82
CA ASP A 33 -2.85 12.98 -27.36
C ASP A 33 -2.49 11.49 -27.60
N PRO A 34 -1.49 11.19 -28.45
CA PRO A 34 -1.16 9.81 -28.77
C PRO A 34 -0.68 9.02 -27.55
N LEU A 35 -0.11 9.68 -26.54
CA LEU A 35 0.29 9.06 -25.27
C LEU A 35 -0.94 8.65 -24.46
N GLY A 36 -1.95 9.54 -24.39
CA GLY A 36 -3.13 9.31 -23.59
C GLY A 36 -3.93 8.08 -24.05
N ASP A 37 -4.15 7.94 -25.35
CA ASP A 37 -4.79 6.76 -25.95
C ASP A 37 -3.92 5.51 -25.86
N GLN A 38 -2.60 5.63 -26.06
CA GLN A 38 -1.66 4.51 -25.97
C GLN A 38 -1.68 3.87 -24.57
N GLU A 39 -1.58 4.68 -23.51
CA GLU A 39 -1.59 4.19 -22.14
C GLU A 39 -2.95 3.59 -21.77
N TYR A 40 -4.06 4.21 -22.21
CA TYR A 40 -5.39 3.64 -22.01
C TYR A 40 -5.50 2.25 -22.64
N GLN A 41 -5.03 2.09 -23.88
CA GLN A 41 -5.10 0.80 -24.58
C GLN A 41 -4.29 -0.29 -23.88
N LYS A 42 -3.11 0.06 -23.38
CA LYS A 42 -2.23 -0.84 -22.60
C LYS A 42 -2.93 -1.41 -21.37
N VAL A 43 -3.69 -0.58 -20.64
CA VAL A 43 -4.34 -0.98 -19.38
C VAL A 43 -5.73 -1.59 -19.59
N CYS A 44 -6.51 -1.07 -20.56
CA CYS A 44 -7.95 -1.35 -20.66
C CYS A 44 -8.38 -2.31 -21.77
N LEU A 45 -7.51 -2.65 -22.74
CA LEU A 45 -7.86 -3.63 -23.78
C LEU A 45 -7.68 -5.09 -23.35
N SER A 46 -6.93 -5.35 -22.28
CA SER A 46 -6.75 -6.67 -21.70
C SER A 46 -6.87 -6.58 -20.19
N PRO A 47 -8.04 -6.20 -19.66
CA PRO A 47 -8.22 -6.01 -18.23
C PRO A 47 -7.97 -7.33 -17.53
N THR A 48 -7.01 -7.34 -16.61
CA THR A 48 -6.92 -8.38 -15.61
C THR A 48 -7.81 -7.97 -14.45
N ASP A 49 -8.73 -8.83 -14.02
CA ASP A 49 -9.58 -8.60 -12.82
C ASP A 49 -8.77 -8.61 -11.50
N THR A 50 -7.44 -8.65 -11.60
CA THR A 50 -6.49 -8.69 -10.51
C THR A 50 -5.73 -7.38 -10.39
N GLU A 51 -5.33 -7.06 -9.16
CA GLU A 51 -4.38 -5.98 -8.91
C GLU A 51 -3.04 -6.27 -9.58
N VAL A 52 -2.36 -5.22 -10.02
CA VAL A 52 -1.08 -5.28 -10.75
C VAL A 52 -0.02 -4.54 -9.93
N GLU A 53 1.13 -5.16 -9.73
CA GLU A 53 2.27 -4.50 -9.09
C GLU A 53 2.86 -3.44 -10.04
N ILE A 54 2.84 -2.17 -9.60
CA ILE A 54 3.29 -1.01 -10.39
C ILE A 54 4.61 -0.42 -9.88
N ALA A 55 4.96 -0.74 -8.64
CA ALA A 55 6.26 -0.49 -8.02
C ALA A 55 6.47 -1.54 -6.91
N PRO A 56 7.71 -1.79 -6.44
CA PRO A 56 7.96 -2.78 -5.40
C PRO A 56 7.04 -2.63 -4.18
N GLY A 57 6.19 -3.63 -3.94
CA GLY A 57 5.22 -3.62 -2.85
C GLY A 57 4.10 -2.58 -3.00
N THR A 58 3.81 -2.11 -4.21
CA THR A 58 2.69 -1.19 -4.50
C THR A 58 1.86 -1.76 -5.63
N PHE A 59 0.59 -1.96 -5.36
CA PHE A 59 -0.36 -2.64 -6.24
C PHE A 59 -1.45 -1.67 -6.65
N ALA A 60 -1.79 -1.63 -7.94
CA ALA A 60 -2.88 -0.85 -8.50
C ALA A 60 -4.04 -1.74 -8.93
N GLN A 61 -5.25 -1.24 -8.74
CA GLN A 61 -6.45 -1.76 -9.39
C GLN A 61 -6.95 -0.74 -10.40
N TYR A 62 -7.25 -1.21 -11.63
CA TYR A 62 -7.69 -0.36 -12.72
C TYR A 62 -9.18 -0.53 -13.00
N TYR A 63 -9.87 0.59 -13.16
CA TYR A 63 -11.29 0.63 -13.47
C TYR A 63 -11.51 1.44 -14.75
N CYS A 64 -11.58 0.71 -15.86
CA CYS A 64 -11.70 1.27 -17.19
C CYS A 64 -13.06 1.89 -17.46
N ASN A 65 -13.07 2.98 -18.22
CA ASN A 65 -14.22 3.83 -18.50
C ASN A 65 -14.92 4.33 -17.24
N ARG A 66 -14.15 4.56 -16.17
CA ARG A 66 -14.63 5.12 -14.91
C ARG A 66 -13.91 6.42 -14.61
N GLN A 67 -14.65 7.39 -14.11
CA GLN A 67 -14.16 8.68 -13.67
C GLN A 67 -14.91 9.09 -12.38
N PRO A 68 -14.25 9.65 -11.36
CA PRO A 68 -14.92 10.12 -10.16
C PRO A 68 -15.82 11.32 -10.47
N GLN A 69 -16.89 11.52 -9.70
CA GLN A 69 -17.77 12.68 -9.85
C GLN A 69 -17.06 13.97 -9.43
N HIS A 70 -16.16 13.88 -8.45
CA HIS A 70 -15.37 14.99 -7.94
C HIS A 70 -13.89 14.64 -7.94
N TRP A 71 -13.07 15.61 -8.33
CA TRP A 71 -11.62 15.48 -8.32
C TRP A 71 -10.97 16.81 -8.00
N ASN A 72 -9.73 16.71 -7.56
CA ASN A 72 -8.93 17.81 -7.09
C ASN A 72 -7.97 18.27 -8.21
N ASP A 73 -6.75 18.65 -7.84
CA ASP A 73 -5.78 19.20 -8.79
C ASP A 73 -5.27 18.15 -9.79
N LYS A 74 -4.76 18.66 -10.91
CA LYS A 74 -4.01 17.84 -11.88
C LYS A 74 -2.72 17.34 -11.21
N VAL A 75 -2.42 16.06 -11.38
CA VAL A 75 -1.13 15.50 -10.97
C VAL A 75 -0.06 16.00 -11.95
N ALA A 76 1.00 16.62 -11.43
CA ALA A 76 2.11 17.10 -12.23
C ALA A 76 2.96 15.93 -12.75
N ASP A 77 3.48 16.07 -13.97
CA ASP A 77 4.52 15.21 -14.55
C ASP A 77 4.20 13.71 -14.67
N ALA A 78 2.94 13.28 -14.55
CA ALA A 78 2.55 11.90 -14.83
C ALA A 78 2.71 11.58 -16.33
N GLN A 79 3.67 10.72 -16.68
CA GLN A 79 3.97 10.31 -18.06
C GLN A 79 3.34 8.98 -18.46
N SER A 80 2.70 8.29 -17.52
CA SER A 80 2.03 7.01 -17.72
C SER A 80 0.83 6.85 -16.79
N ILE A 81 -0.03 5.87 -17.07
CA ILE A 81 -1.11 5.51 -16.13
C ILE A 81 -0.53 4.98 -14.82
N GLU A 82 0.59 4.26 -14.84
CA GLU A 82 1.26 3.79 -13.62
C GLU A 82 1.82 4.95 -12.78
N ASP A 83 2.48 5.95 -13.39
CA ASP A 83 2.93 7.15 -12.67
C ASP A 83 1.74 7.91 -12.06
N CYS A 84 0.65 7.99 -12.82
CA CYS A 84 -0.59 8.59 -12.35
C CYS A 84 -1.16 7.83 -11.14
N ALA A 85 -1.11 6.51 -11.13
CA ALA A 85 -1.52 5.69 -9.97
C ALA A 85 -0.59 5.92 -8.77
N LEU A 86 0.73 5.91 -8.99
CA LEU A 86 1.74 6.08 -7.94
C LEU A 86 1.64 7.43 -7.22
N ALA A 87 1.28 8.49 -7.94
CA ALA A 87 1.14 9.83 -7.37
C ALA A 87 0.16 9.87 -6.18
N CYS A 88 -0.85 9.00 -6.17
CA CYS A 88 -1.81 8.90 -5.07
C CYS A 88 -1.14 8.49 -3.75
N THR A 89 -0.02 7.78 -3.80
CA THR A 89 0.68 7.30 -2.60
C THR A 89 1.43 8.40 -1.83
N ASP A 90 1.65 9.55 -2.46
CA ASP A 90 2.31 10.73 -1.88
C ASP A 90 1.31 11.81 -1.46
N ILE A 91 0.02 11.61 -1.72
CA ILE A 91 -1.06 12.55 -1.38
C ILE A 91 -1.87 11.98 -0.22
N GLU A 92 -1.81 12.61 0.95
CA GLU A 92 -2.36 12.09 2.22
C GLU A 92 -3.86 11.72 2.14
N THR A 93 -4.67 12.50 1.42
CA THR A 93 -6.11 12.30 1.30
C THR A 93 -6.53 11.57 0.02
N CYS A 94 -5.57 11.15 -0.81
CA CYS A 94 -5.91 10.53 -2.08
C CYS A 94 -6.51 9.14 -1.87
N LYS A 95 -7.70 8.93 -2.47
CA LYS A 95 -8.40 7.65 -2.52
C LYS A 95 -8.21 6.94 -3.86
N GLY A 96 -7.93 7.72 -4.90
CA GLY A 96 -7.51 7.21 -6.20
C GLY A 96 -7.17 8.33 -7.16
N THR A 97 -6.61 7.96 -8.30
CA THR A 97 -6.33 8.87 -9.41
C THR A 97 -7.10 8.44 -10.63
N PHE A 98 -7.16 9.29 -11.65
CA PHE A 98 -7.69 8.89 -12.93
C PHE A 98 -6.97 9.57 -14.09
N TRP A 99 -6.93 8.82 -15.19
CA TRP A 99 -6.34 9.19 -16.45
C TRP A 99 -7.42 9.51 -17.48
N LYS A 100 -7.23 10.58 -18.24
CA LYS A 100 -8.05 10.91 -19.41
C LYS A 100 -7.24 10.65 -20.67
N SER A 101 -7.65 9.66 -21.46
CA SER A 101 -6.96 9.30 -22.71
C SER A 101 -6.92 10.44 -23.72
N LYS A 102 -8.01 11.22 -23.82
CA LYS A 102 -8.13 12.29 -24.81
C LYS A 102 -6.99 13.32 -24.77
N ASP A 103 -6.52 13.67 -23.59
CA ASP A 103 -5.54 14.74 -23.37
C ASP A 103 -4.33 14.29 -22.53
N GLY A 104 -4.20 12.98 -22.27
CA GLY A 104 -3.10 12.40 -21.50
C GLY A 104 -2.95 13.00 -20.10
N THR A 105 -4.05 13.43 -19.47
CA THR A 105 -3.99 14.09 -18.17
C THR A 105 -4.33 13.17 -17.01
N CYS A 106 -3.56 13.31 -15.93
CA CYS A 106 -3.77 12.67 -14.65
C CYS A 106 -4.34 13.62 -13.61
N TRP A 107 -5.27 13.13 -12.79
CA TRP A 107 -5.95 13.88 -11.74
C TRP A 107 -6.14 12.99 -10.52
N TRP A 108 -6.20 13.57 -9.32
CA TRP A 108 -6.43 12.80 -8.10
C TRP A 108 -7.78 13.13 -7.47
N SER A 109 -8.31 12.19 -6.69
CA SER A 109 -9.57 12.33 -5.99
C SER A 109 -9.45 11.77 -4.57
N ASP A 110 -10.09 12.44 -3.63
CA ASP A 110 -10.34 12.00 -2.25
C ASP A 110 -11.68 11.26 -2.10
N GLN A 111 -12.35 10.96 -3.23
CA GLN A 111 -13.60 10.22 -3.26
C GLN A 111 -13.34 8.70 -3.19
N ASP A 112 -13.98 8.01 -2.25
CA ASP A 112 -13.87 6.56 -2.10
C ASP A 112 -14.52 5.82 -3.29
N PHE A 113 -13.84 4.77 -3.76
CA PHE A 113 -14.31 3.87 -4.80
C PHE A 113 -15.00 2.65 -4.19
N LEU A 114 -16.16 2.85 -3.54
CA LEU A 114 -17.00 1.72 -3.15
C LEU A 114 -17.79 1.27 -4.38
N VAL A 115 -17.34 0.15 -4.98
CA VAL A 115 -18.15 -0.61 -5.92
C VAL A 115 -19.33 -1.16 -5.12
N GLU A 116 -20.53 -0.69 -5.44
CA GLU A 116 -21.80 -1.12 -4.87
C GLU A 116 -21.83 -2.63 -4.60
N SER A 117 -21.83 -3.00 -3.32
CA SER A 117 -22.33 -4.31 -2.89
C SER A 117 -23.81 -4.23 -2.48
N ASP A 118 -24.42 -3.05 -2.53
CA ASP A 118 -25.65 -2.71 -1.83
C ASP A 118 -26.61 -1.78 -2.59
N GLY A 119 -26.35 -1.48 -3.87
CA GLY A 119 -27.31 -0.81 -4.76
C GLY A 119 -27.40 0.72 -4.61
N GLU A 120 -26.35 1.34 -4.07
CA GLU A 120 -26.25 2.79 -3.90
C GLU A 120 -25.36 3.41 -4.99
N THR A 121 -25.92 4.23 -5.89
CA THR A 121 -25.23 4.80 -7.08
C THR A 121 -23.74 5.06 -6.86
N SER A 122 -22.92 4.26 -7.56
CA SER A 122 -21.48 4.29 -7.49
C SER A 122 -21.00 5.73 -7.68
N PRO A 123 -20.05 6.20 -6.84
CA PRO A 123 -19.55 7.57 -6.89
C PRO A 123 -18.84 7.92 -8.21
N CYS A 124 -18.64 6.95 -9.11
CA CYS A 124 -18.02 7.14 -10.41
C CYS A 124 -19.04 7.16 -11.56
N THR A 125 -18.75 7.98 -12.57
CA THR A 125 -19.49 8.04 -13.83
C THR A 125 -18.81 7.17 -14.89
N VAL A 126 -19.60 6.67 -15.84
CA VAL A 126 -19.07 5.94 -17.00
C VAL A 126 -18.65 6.94 -18.06
N VAL A 127 -17.36 7.10 -18.26
CA VAL A 127 -16.79 8.04 -19.25
C VAL A 127 -15.85 7.25 -20.17
N PRO A 128 -16.22 7.03 -21.45
CA PRO A 128 -15.35 6.36 -22.39
C PRO A 128 -13.97 7.03 -22.49
N GLY A 129 -12.91 6.22 -22.45
CA GLY A 129 -11.54 6.73 -22.52
C GLY A 129 -10.99 7.27 -21.19
N SER A 130 -11.68 7.09 -20.06
CA SER A 130 -11.11 7.35 -18.75
C SER A 130 -10.67 6.06 -18.04
N VAL A 131 -9.68 6.12 -17.18
CA VAL A 131 -9.30 5.02 -16.28
C VAL A 131 -9.19 5.57 -14.88
N TYR A 132 -9.96 5.02 -13.94
CA TYR A 132 -9.77 5.31 -12.52
C TYR A 132 -8.87 4.23 -11.91
N MET A 133 -8.01 4.62 -10.98
CA MET A 133 -7.04 3.75 -10.34
C MET A 133 -7.07 3.93 -8.83
N THR A 134 -7.11 2.82 -8.11
CA THR A 134 -6.80 2.78 -6.68
C THR A 134 -5.45 2.12 -6.49
N VAL A 135 -4.73 2.54 -5.44
CA VAL A 135 -3.44 1.96 -5.09
C VAL A 135 -3.45 1.53 -3.63
N ARG A 136 -2.84 0.38 -3.38
CA ARG A 136 -2.49 -0.06 -2.02
C ARG A 136 -0.99 -0.35 -1.94
N LYS A 137 -0.39 0.06 -0.83
CA LYS A 137 0.94 -0.44 -0.46
C LYS A 137 0.74 -1.79 0.23
N ASP A 138 1.58 -2.75 -0.12
CA ASP A 138 1.75 -3.98 0.63
C ASP A 138 2.40 -3.63 1.96
N GLN A 139 1.56 -3.18 2.89
CA GLN A 139 1.98 -3.14 4.28
C GLN A 139 1.87 -4.57 4.80
N PRO A 140 2.95 -5.13 5.38
CA PRO A 140 2.81 -6.35 6.15
C PRO A 140 1.68 -6.11 7.15
N ASP A 141 0.70 -7.00 7.18
CA ASP A 141 -0.42 -6.82 8.09
C ASP A 141 0.09 -6.65 9.53
N ARG A 142 -0.68 -5.95 10.35
CA ARG A 142 -0.31 -5.72 11.75
C ARG A 142 0.04 -7.03 12.47
N CYS A 143 -0.61 -8.14 12.10
CA CYS A 143 -0.36 -9.45 12.68
C CYS A 143 1.08 -9.94 12.40
N SER A 144 1.58 -9.72 11.19
CA SER A 144 2.92 -10.11 10.75
C SER A 144 3.99 -9.30 11.48
N VAL A 145 3.75 -7.99 11.67
CA VAL A 145 4.63 -7.14 12.48
C VAL A 145 4.65 -7.59 13.95
N PHE A 146 3.48 -7.83 14.54
CA PHE A 146 3.38 -8.30 15.93
C PHE A 146 3.98 -9.70 16.12
N LEU A 147 3.84 -10.59 15.13
CA LEU A 147 4.43 -11.92 15.18
C LEU A 147 5.95 -11.85 15.20
N ALA A 148 6.56 -11.04 14.32
CA ALA A 148 8.01 -10.84 14.31
C ALA A 148 8.53 -10.27 15.64
N GLU A 149 7.82 -9.27 16.20
CA GLU A 149 8.17 -8.70 17.51
C GLU A 149 8.06 -9.75 18.63
N CYS A 150 7.01 -10.56 18.63
CA CYS A 150 6.80 -11.63 19.60
C CYS A 150 7.91 -12.68 19.53
N LEU A 151 8.26 -13.13 18.32
CA LEU A 151 9.36 -14.09 18.11
C LEU A 151 10.70 -13.55 18.61
N GLY A 152 10.99 -12.26 18.38
CA GLY A 152 12.20 -11.62 18.90
C GLY A 152 12.25 -11.59 20.44
N LYS A 153 11.10 -11.33 21.09
CA LYS A 153 11.00 -11.38 22.56
C LYS A 153 11.16 -12.78 23.11
N VAL A 154 10.56 -13.79 22.47
CA VAL A 154 10.71 -15.20 22.86
C VAL A 154 12.18 -15.61 22.79
N GLN A 155 12.87 -15.30 21.69
CA GLN A 155 14.27 -15.66 21.54
C GLN A 155 15.17 -14.97 22.58
N THR A 156 14.87 -13.72 22.93
CA THR A 156 15.58 -13.00 24.01
C THR A 156 15.37 -13.70 25.36
N LEU A 157 14.13 -14.08 25.67
CA LEU A 157 13.81 -14.79 26.91
C LEU A 157 14.46 -16.17 26.98
N GLU A 158 14.54 -16.90 25.87
CA GLU A 158 15.22 -18.19 25.80
C GLU A 158 16.72 -18.06 26.11
N ASN A 159 17.39 -17.05 25.54
CA ASN A 159 18.80 -16.76 25.83
C ASN A 159 19.03 -16.35 27.30
N ASP A 160 18.11 -15.57 27.88
CA ASP A 160 18.17 -15.19 29.29
C ASP A 160 18.01 -16.41 30.20
N ILE A 161 17.09 -17.32 29.89
CA ILE A 161 16.89 -18.58 30.63
C ILE A 161 18.16 -19.43 30.61
N GLU A 162 18.82 -19.56 29.45
CA GLU A 162 20.08 -20.29 29.34
C GLU A 162 21.18 -19.66 30.20
N THR A 163 21.34 -18.34 30.13
CA THR A 163 22.29 -17.59 30.96
C THR A 163 22.04 -17.79 32.46
N TRP A 164 20.78 -17.82 32.89
CA TRP A 164 20.43 -18.06 34.29
C TRP A 164 20.70 -19.50 34.72
N ARG A 165 20.51 -20.48 33.84
CA ARG A 165 20.84 -21.89 34.12
C ARG A 165 22.33 -22.08 34.35
N GLU A 166 23.17 -21.45 33.53
CA GLU A 166 24.63 -21.50 33.71
C GLU A 166 25.05 -20.89 35.06
N LYS A 167 24.51 -19.71 35.40
CA LYS A 167 24.79 -19.04 36.69
C LYS A 167 24.35 -19.87 37.88
N ASP A 168 23.21 -20.56 37.78
CA ASP A 168 22.71 -21.44 38.85
C ASP A 168 23.63 -22.66 39.04
N ALA A 169 24.08 -23.28 37.94
CA ALA A 169 25.03 -24.39 37.98
C ALA A 169 26.38 -24.00 38.61
N ASP A 170 26.92 -22.83 38.23
CA ASP A 170 28.16 -22.30 38.82
C ASP A 170 28.00 -21.98 40.31
N SER A 171 26.86 -21.42 40.69
CA SER A 171 26.53 -21.12 42.09
C SER A 171 26.44 -22.40 42.91
N ALA A 172 25.78 -23.43 42.39
CA ALA A 172 25.69 -24.75 43.03
C ALA A 172 27.07 -25.39 43.23
N LYS A 173 27.96 -25.31 42.23
CA LYS A 173 29.34 -25.79 42.35
C LYS A 173 30.10 -25.06 43.45
N LYS A 174 30.00 -23.73 43.49
CA LYS A 174 30.65 -22.90 44.51
C LYS A 174 30.14 -23.19 45.93
N ILE A 175 28.84 -23.41 46.09
CA ILE A 175 28.23 -23.81 47.37
C ILE A 175 28.79 -25.16 47.83
N ASN A 176 28.91 -26.14 46.93
CA ASN A 176 29.47 -27.45 47.25
C ASN A 176 30.93 -27.37 47.70
N ASP A 177 31.75 -26.57 47.02
CA ASP A 177 33.17 -26.40 47.36
C ASP A 177 33.35 -25.67 48.71
N LEU A 178 32.54 -24.64 48.98
CA LEU A 178 32.52 -23.95 50.27
C LEU A 178 32.06 -24.89 51.40
N THR A 179 31.05 -25.71 51.14
CA THR A 179 30.53 -26.70 52.12
C THR A 179 31.60 -27.72 52.50
N ARG A 180 32.35 -28.23 51.50
CA ARG A 180 33.49 -29.12 51.75
C ARG A 180 34.56 -28.45 52.61
N THR A 181 34.96 -27.24 52.22
CA THR A 181 35.98 -26.46 52.94
C THR A 181 35.58 -26.20 54.40
N ASN A 182 34.32 -25.83 54.65
CA ASN A 182 33.82 -25.58 56.01
C ASN A 182 33.79 -26.86 56.86
N THR A 183 33.47 -28.01 56.24
CA THR A 183 33.51 -29.31 56.92
C THR A 183 34.94 -29.66 57.36
N ASP A 184 35.93 -29.44 56.49
CA ASP A 184 37.34 -29.74 56.81
C ASP A 184 37.88 -28.80 57.88
N LEU A 185 37.60 -27.49 57.80
CA LEU A 185 37.97 -26.52 58.83
C LEU A 185 37.33 -26.83 60.18
N THR A 186 36.08 -27.31 60.18
CA THR A 186 35.39 -27.73 61.41
C THR A 186 36.06 -28.94 62.05
N LYS A 187 36.49 -29.93 61.25
CA LYS A 187 37.27 -31.09 61.77
C LYS A 187 38.61 -30.65 62.35
N GLN A 188 39.34 -29.76 61.65
CA GLN A 188 40.62 -29.23 62.13
C GLN A 188 40.45 -28.49 63.45
N ARG A 189 39.44 -27.61 63.56
CA ARG A 189 39.12 -26.90 64.80
C ARG A 189 38.87 -27.85 65.96
N ASN A 190 38.04 -28.87 65.76
CA ASN A 190 37.71 -29.83 66.81
C ASN A 190 38.96 -30.60 67.26
N THR A 191 39.81 -31.03 66.32
CA THR A 191 41.07 -31.73 66.61
C THR A 191 42.00 -30.87 67.47
N LEU A 192 42.21 -29.61 67.08
CA LEU A 192 43.04 -28.67 67.84
C LEU A 192 42.47 -28.38 69.23
N GLN A 193 41.15 -28.36 69.37
CA GLN A 193 40.48 -28.12 70.65
C GLN A 193 40.61 -29.32 71.59
N ASP A 194 40.58 -30.55 71.07
CA ASP A 194 40.85 -31.76 71.83
C ASP A 194 42.32 -31.81 72.31
N GLU A 195 43.27 -31.48 71.43
CA GLU A 195 44.70 -31.40 71.75
C GLU A 195 44.98 -30.36 72.85
N LEU A 196 44.36 -29.18 72.75
CA LEU A 196 44.51 -28.11 73.75
C LEU A 196 43.95 -28.52 75.13
N SER A 197 42.82 -29.24 75.14
CA SER A 197 42.19 -29.72 76.37
C SER A 197 43.06 -30.77 77.07
N GLN A 198 43.73 -31.64 76.31
CA GLN A 198 44.69 -32.62 76.85
C GLN A 198 45.94 -31.93 77.41
N ALA A 199 46.52 -30.98 76.67
CA ALA A 199 47.69 -30.23 77.12
C ALA A 199 47.44 -29.42 78.41
N SER A 200 46.22 -28.91 78.60
CA SER A 200 45.85 -28.13 79.79
C SER A 200 45.60 -28.99 81.05
N SER A 201 45.55 -30.31 80.91
CA SER A 201 45.28 -31.26 82.00
C SER A 201 46.54 -31.93 82.56
N THR A 202 47.72 -31.55 82.06
CA THR A 202 49.03 -32.12 82.41
C THR A 202 49.86 -31.10 83.19
#